data_AF-A0A8X6SPE0-F1
#
_entry.id   AF-A0A8X6SPE0-F1
#
_cell.length_a   1.000
_cell.length_b   1.000
_cell.length_c   1.000
_cell.angle_alpha   90.00
_cell.angle_beta   90.00
_cell.angle_gamma   90.00
#
_symmetry.space_group_name_H-M   'P 1'
#
loop_
_entity.id
_entity.type
_entity.pdbx_description
1 polymer ?
#
loop_
_entity_poly.entity_id
_entity_poly.type
_entity_poly.pdbx_seq_one_letter_code
_entity_poly.pdbx_strand_id
1 'polypeptide(L)'
;MAFILKDSPECVKSELELFNLPGTQTVIQDGQWKQFHPLSNVFDNAPVEFHISGSAEDYIDLSQTQLYVKAKIVKVDNTPITKDDTIGPVNLFLHSLFSQVDVSLNDRVVSNSSNTYPYRSYIETLLNHGYDSKTSQLTAELFYKDSDDGLKKRTEFF
;
A
#
# COMPACT_ATOMS: atom_id res chain seq x y z
N MET A 1 35.36 -6.64 3.45
CA MET A 1 35.43 -5.53 2.49
C MET A 1 34.15 -4.72 2.65
N ALA A 2 34.21 -3.51 3.17
CA ALA A 2 33.02 -2.66 3.30
C ALA A 2 32.71 -2.05 1.93
N PHE A 3 31.46 -2.13 1.48
CA PHE A 3 30.97 -1.50 0.26
C PHE A 3 30.86 0.02 0.48
N ILE A 4 31.98 0.72 0.37
CA ILE A 4 32.02 2.19 0.42
C ILE A 4 31.72 2.69 -0.99
N LEU A 5 30.70 3.55 -1.12
CA LEU A 5 30.36 4.18 -2.38
C LEU A 5 31.52 5.09 -2.78
N LYS A 6 32.05 4.94 -4.00
CA LYS A 6 33.15 5.77 -4.49
C LYS A 6 32.67 7.24 -4.47
N ASP A 7 33.47 8.11 -3.83
CA ASP A 7 33.21 9.54 -3.64
C ASP A 7 32.13 9.93 -2.60
N SER A 8 31.65 8.99 -1.77
CA SER A 8 30.79 9.37 -0.64
C SER A 8 31.59 10.08 0.46
N PRO A 9 31.16 11.26 0.94
CA PRO A 9 31.82 11.93 2.05
C PRO A 9 31.69 11.13 3.35
N GLU A 10 32.65 11.29 4.25
CA GLU A 10 32.52 10.79 5.62
C GLU A 10 31.32 11.46 6.29
N CYS A 11 30.40 10.66 6.82
CA CYS A 11 29.30 11.17 7.63
C CYS A 11 29.30 10.50 9.00
N VAL A 12 28.87 11.24 10.01
CA VAL A 12 28.55 10.67 11.31
C VAL A 12 27.05 10.38 11.34
N LYS A 13 26.63 9.46 12.22
CA LYS A 13 25.21 9.18 12.42
C LYS A 13 24.45 10.46 12.77
N SER A 14 23.38 10.74 12.06
CA SER A 14 22.57 11.95 12.26
C SER A 14 22.01 12.03 13.68
N GLU A 15 21.75 10.90 14.35
CA GLU A 15 21.30 10.87 15.75
C GLU A 15 22.37 11.34 16.76
N LEU A 16 23.64 11.37 16.36
CA LEU A 16 24.76 11.84 17.18
C LEU A 16 25.13 13.31 16.92
N GLU A 17 24.59 13.92 15.86
CA GLU A 17 24.82 15.33 15.52
C GLU A 17 23.86 16.29 16.24
N LEU A 18 23.87 16.27 17.57
CA LEU A 18 22.97 17.07 18.42
C LEU A 18 23.03 18.59 18.22
N PHE A 19 24.12 19.10 17.64
CA PHE A 19 24.34 20.54 17.43
C PHE A 19 24.34 20.95 15.95
N ASN A 20 24.12 20.01 15.04
CA ASN A 20 24.02 20.34 13.63
C ASN A 20 22.63 20.92 13.36
N LEU A 21 22.59 22.10 12.75
CA LEU A 21 21.35 22.70 12.31
C LEU A 21 21.00 22.05 10.96
N PRO A 22 19.93 21.24 10.86
CA PRO A 22 19.59 20.60 9.61
C PRO A 22 19.26 21.67 8.56
N GLY A 23 19.74 21.45 7.33
CA GLY A 23 19.41 22.31 6.20
C GLY A 23 17.89 22.38 6.02
N THR A 24 17.36 23.58 5.80
CA THR A 24 15.94 23.74 5.48
C THR A 24 15.73 23.32 4.03
N GLN A 25 14.83 22.36 3.80
CA GLN A 25 14.44 22.01 2.44
C GLN A 25 13.61 23.15 1.83
N THR A 26 14.18 23.84 0.85
CA THR A 26 13.55 24.98 0.13
C THR A 26 13.22 24.65 -1.32
N VAL A 27 13.66 23.50 -1.82
CA VAL A 27 13.53 23.12 -3.25
C VAL A 27 12.15 22.56 -3.57
N ILE A 28 11.58 21.73 -2.70
CA ILE A 28 10.20 21.22 -2.87
C ILE A 28 9.26 22.33 -2.39
N GLN A 29 8.59 22.98 -3.35
CA GLN A 29 7.72 24.12 -3.07
C GLN A 29 6.26 23.73 -2.84
N ASP A 30 5.78 22.71 -3.56
CA ASP A 30 4.41 22.24 -3.51
C ASP A 30 4.33 20.75 -3.86
N GLY A 31 3.22 20.11 -3.50
CA GLY A 31 2.91 18.72 -3.81
C GLY A 31 1.45 18.55 -4.19
N GLN A 32 1.18 17.72 -5.19
CA GLN A 32 -0.18 17.49 -5.69
C GLN A 32 -0.49 15.99 -5.81
N TRP A 33 -1.75 15.63 -5.59
CA TRP A 33 -2.26 14.29 -5.83
C TRP A 33 -2.70 14.15 -7.28
N LYS A 34 -2.11 13.19 -8.00
CA LYS A 34 -2.47 12.87 -9.39
C LYS A 34 -3.08 11.48 -9.46
N GLN A 35 -4.30 11.39 -9.96
CA GLN A 35 -5.00 10.12 -10.11
C GLN A 35 -4.64 9.45 -11.45
N PHE A 36 -4.26 8.19 -11.38
CA PHE A 36 -4.05 7.32 -12.54
C PHE A 36 -5.11 6.23 -12.55
N HIS A 37 -5.62 5.92 -13.74
CA HIS A 37 -6.59 4.85 -13.95
C HIS A 37 -5.90 3.62 -14.53
N PRO A 38 -6.47 2.42 -14.34
CA PRO A 38 -5.97 1.21 -14.99
C PRO A 38 -5.93 1.37 -16.51
N LEU A 39 -4.94 0.74 -17.15
CA LEU A 39 -4.82 0.72 -18.62
C LEU A 39 -5.98 -0.02 -19.30
N SER A 40 -6.50 -1.04 -18.62
CA SER A 40 -7.57 -1.91 -19.09
C SER A 40 -8.70 -1.99 -18.06
N ASN A 41 -9.88 -2.38 -18.54
CA ASN A 41 -10.98 -2.71 -17.64
C ASN A 41 -10.59 -3.88 -16.72
N VAL A 42 -11.12 -3.85 -15.49
CA VAL A 42 -10.88 -4.90 -14.51
C VAL A 42 -11.76 -6.11 -14.84
N PHE A 43 -11.13 -7.28 -14.97
CA PHE A 43 -11.80 -8.55 -15.19
C PHE A 43 -11.39 -9.58 -14.13
N ASP A 44 -12.22 -10.59 -13.94
CA ASP A 44 -11.90 -11.71 -13.07
C ASP A 44 -10.61 -12.39 -13.55
N ASN A 45 -9.66 -12.57 -12.63
CA ASN A 45 -8.39 -13.26 -12.86
C ASN A 45 -7.49 -12.61 -13.93
N ALA A 46 -7.70 -11.32 -14.25
CA ALA A 46 -6.83 -10.52 -15.10
C ALA A 46 -5.98 -9.54 -14.27
N PRO A 47 -4.77 -9.19 -14.72
CA PRO A 47 -3.95 -8.20 -14.03
C PRO A 47 -4.55 -6.80 -14.16
N VAL A 48 -4.43 -6.02 -13.09
CA VAL A 48 -4.75 -4.59 -13.11
C VAL A 48 -3.44 -3.81 -13.26
N GLU A 49 -3.25 -3.22 -14.44
CA GLU A 49 -1.99 -2.57 -14.80
C GLU A 49 -2.11 -1.05 -14.80
N PHE A 50 -1.12 -0.39 -14.20
CA PHE A 50 -0.97 1.06 -14.18
C PHE A 50 0.35 1.43 -14.84
N HIS A 51 0.31 2.38 -15.77
CA HIS A 51 1.52 2.97 -16.35
C HIS A 51 1.62 4.43 -15.93
N ILE A 52 2.63 4.74 -15.11
CA ILE A 52 2.90 6.07 -14.60
C ILE A 52 4.17 6.58 -15.29
N SER A 53 4.00 7.43 -16.30
CA SER A 53 5.13 8.05 -16.98
C SER A 53 5.70 9.19 -16.15
N GLY A 54 7.03 9.31 -16.11
CA GLY A 54 7.71 10.43 -15.46
C GLY A 54 7.39 11.77 -16.14
N SER A 55 7.42 12.85 -15.35
CA SER A 55 7.34 14.23 -15.83
C SER A 55 8.72 14.87 -15.78
N ALA A 56 8.97 15.86 -16.64
CA ALA A 56 10.18 16.69 -16.55
C ALA A 56 10.08 17.76 -15.44
N GLU A 57 8.86 18.08 -15.03
CA GLU A 57 8.57 19.17 -14.08
C GLU A 57 8.31 18.65 -12.65
N ASP A 58 7.79 17.42 -12.53
CA ASP A 58 7.38 16.84 -11.26
C ASP A 58 8.15 15.58 -10.92
N TYR A 59 8.43 15.39 -9.63
CA TYR A 59 8.92 14.13 -9.08
C TYR A 59 7.77 13.32 -8.48
N ILE A 60 7.90 11.99 -8.53
CA ILE A 60 6.93 11.06 -7.93
C ILE A 60 7.46 10.65 -6.55
N ASP A 61 6.71 10.97 -5.51
CA ASP A 61 6.94 10.43 -4.17
C ASP A 61 6.27 9.06 -4.03
N LEU A 62 7.09 8.01 -4.08
CA LEU A 62 6.62 6.62 -3.92
C LEU A 62 6.11 6.35 -2.50
N SER A 63 6.57 7.09 -1.49
CA SER A 63 6.11 6.92 -0.09
C SER A 63 4.67 7.40 0.11
N GLN A 64 4.21 8.32 -0.73
CA GLN A 64 2.85 8.85 -0.75
C GLN A 64 2.06 8.32 -1.96
N THR A 65 2.42 7.17 -2.52
CA THR A 65 1.61 6.52 -3.55
C THR A 65 0.61 5.56 -2.91
N GLN A 66 -0.67 5.71 -3.24
CA GLN A 66 -1.75 4.90 -2.68
C GLN A 66 -2.59 4.26 -3.79
N LEU A 67 -3.00 3.01 -3.57
CA LEU A 67 -3.95 2.32 -4.43
C LEU A 67 -5.36 2.55 -3.90
N TYR A 68 -6.20 3.18 -4.72
CA TYR A 68 -7.62 3.39 -4.40
C TYR A 68 -8.48 2.31 -5.05
N VAL A 69 -9.25 1.57 -4.24
CA VAL A 69 -10.14 0.51 -4.71
C VAL A 69 -11.58 0.80 -4.28
N LYS A 70 -12.50 0.69 -5.25
CA LYS A 70 -13.93 0.74 -5.00
C LYS A 70 -14.55 -0.60 -5.38
N ALA A 71 -14.95 -1.38 -4.38
CA ALA A 71 -15.51 -2.71 -4.55
C ALA A 71 -16.95 -2.78 -4.01
N LYS A 72 -17.74 -3.70 -4.56
CA LYS A 72 -19.08 -4.05 -4.07
C LYS A 72 -19.17 -5.57 -3.94
N ILE A 73 -19.65 -6.04 -2.79
CA ILE A 73 -19.95 -7.46 -2.58
C ILE A 73 -21.36 -7.74 -3.10
N VAL A 74 -21.50 -8.79 -3.91
CA VAL A 74 -22.79 -9.27 -4.44
C VAL A 74 -22.94 -10.75 -4.11
N LYS A 75 -24.18 -11.23 -4.09
CA LYS A 75 -24.45 -12.67 -3.98
C LYS A 75 -24.08 -13.39 -5.27
N VAL A 76 -24.05 -14.73 -5.22
CA VAL A 76 -23.75 -15.59 -6.38
C VAL A 76 -24.68 -15.33 -7.58
N ASP A 77 -25.91 -14.89 -7.33
CA ASP A 77 -26.91 -14.54 -8.33
C ASP A 77 -26.84 -13.08 -8.81
N ASN A 78 -25.76 -12.35 -8.46
CA ASN A 78 -25.57 -10.91 -8.72
C ASN A 78 -26.59 -9.98 -8.04
N THR A 79 -27.36 -10.48 -7.08
CA THR A 79 -28.26 -9.62 -6.29
C THR A 79 -27.48 -8.87 -5.19
N PRO A 80 -27.96 -7.69 -4.78
CA PRO A 80 -27.35 -6.96 -3.67
C PRO A 80 -27.52 -7.74 -2.35
N ILE A 81 -26.51 -7.61 -1.48
CA ILE A 81 -26.59 -8.09 -0.10
C ILE A 81 -27.66 -7.30 0.67
N THR A 82 -28.40 -7.98 1.53
CA THR A 82 -29.35 -7.39 2.49
C THR A 82 -28.77 -7.47 3.90
N LYS A 83 -29.33 -6.72 4.84
CA LYS A 83 -28.87 -6.68 6.24
C LYS A 83 -28.96 -8.03 6.96
N ASP A 84 -29.78 -8.95 6.44
CA ASP A 84 -29.97 -10.28 7.00
C ASP A 84 -28.91 -11.28 6.50
N ASP A 85 -28.18 -10.94 5.43
CA ASP A 85 -27.12 -11.79 4.93
C ASP A 85 -25.88 -11.71 5.82
N THR A 86 -25.41 -12.87 6.26
CA THR A 86 -24.16 -12.96 7.02
C THR A 86 -22.98 -12.90 6.05
N ILE A 87 -22.31 -11.76 5.98
CA ILE A 87 -21.05 -11.60 5.24
C ILE A 87 -19.86 -11.56 6.20
N GLY A 88 -18.72 -12.04 5.73
CA GLY A 88 -17.47 -12.05 6.47
C GLY A 88 -16.29 -11.83 5.54
N PRO A 89 -16.00 -10.59 5.13
CA PRO A 89 -14.82 -10.29 4.33
C PRO A 89 -13.56 -10.70 5.09
N VAL A 90 -12.58 -11.20 4.33
CA VAL A 90 -11.29 -11.63 4.90
C VAL A 90 -10.57 -10.45 5.54
N ASN A 91 -9.80 -10.71 6.59
CA ASN A 91 -9.00 -9.68 7.23
C ASN A 91 -7.95 -9.14 6.26
N LEU A 92 -7.67 -7.83 6.31
CA LEU A 92 -6.80 -7.17 5.33
C LEU A 92 -7.32 -7.37 3.90
N PHE A 93 -8.61 -7.07 3.71
CA PHE A 93 -9.36 -7.35 2.49
C PHE A 93 -8.69 -6.75 1.25
N LEU A 94 -8.20 -5.51 1.34
CA LEU A 94 -7.59 -4.81 0.20
C LEU A 94 -6.42 -5.60 -0.41
N HIS A 95 -5.49 -6.07 0.43
CA HIS A 95 -4.33 -6.85 -0.01
C HIS A 95 -4.74 -8.25 -0.48
N SER A 96 -5.79 -8.81 0.12
CA SER A 96 -6.29 -10.14 -0.22
C SER A 96 -6.99 -10.21 -1.58
N LEU A 97 -7.31 -9.08 -2.20
CA LEU A 97 -7.83 -9.02 -3.57
C LEU A 97 -6.80 -9.41 -4.63
N PHE A 98 -5.50 -9.29 -4.33
CA PHE A 98 -4.43 -9.47 -5.31
C PHE A 98 -3.54 -10.66 -4.94
N SER A 99 -3.42 -11.65 -5.83
CA SER A 99 -2.51 -12.79 -5.63
C SER A 99 -1.03 -12.40 -5.76
N GLN A 100 -0.73 -11.39 -6.58
CA GLN A 100 0.59 -10.89 -6.88
C GLN A 100 0.53 -9.38 -7.13
N VAL A 101 1.52 -8.64 -6.62
CA VAL A 101 1.68 -7.20 -6.86
C VAL A 101 3.13 -6.97 -7.26
N ASP A 102 3.32 -6.44 -8.46
CA ASP A 102 4.64 -6.15 -9.02
C ASP A 102 4.85 -4.67 -9.29
N VAL A 103 6.07 -4.23 -9.06
CA VAL A 103 6.53 -2.88 -9.35
C VAL A 103 7.75 -2.98 -10.26
N SER A 104 7.68 -2.32 -11.41
CA SER A 104 8.78 -2.16 -12.34
C SER A 104 9.22 -0.70 -12.43
N LEU A 105 10.53 -0.49 -12.50
CA LEU A 105 11.14 0.82 -12.77
C LEU A 105 11.94 0.70 -14.06
N ASN A 106 11.59 1.50 -15.08
CA ASN A 106 12.20 1.44 -16.43
C ASN A 106 12.26 0.00 -16.97
N ASP A 107 11.11 -0.68 -16.99
CA ASP A 107 10.94 -2.07 -17.45
C ASP A 107 11.72 -3.13 -16.66
N ARG A 108 12.38 -2.74 -15.56
CA ARG A 108 13.04 -3.67 -14.66
C ARG A 108 12.18 -3.88 -13.41
N VAL A 109 11.73 -5.10 -13.20
CA VAL A 109 11.02 -5.49 -11.98
C VAL A 109 11.95 -5.32 -10.78
N VAL A 110 11.48 -4.55 -9.78
CA VAL A 110 12.19 -4.31 -8.51
C VAL A 110 11.50 -5.00 -7.33
N SER A 111 10.26 -5.46 -7.51
CA SER A 111 9.54 -6.29 -6.56
C SER A 111 9.94 -7.76 -6.65
N ASN A 112 9.63 -8.52 -5.60
CA ASN A 112 9.69 -9.98 -5.65
C ASN A 112 8.34 -10.53 -6.12
N SER A 113 8.28 -11.00 -7.37
CA SER A 113 7.08 -11.57 -7.97
C SER A 113 6.75 -12.93 -7.37
N SER A 114 5.68 -12.99 -6.58
CA SER A 114 5.20 -14.24 -5.98
C SER A 114 3.68 -14.23 -5.84
N ASN A 115 3.07 -15.38 -6.11
CA ASN A 115 1.63 -15.63 -5.92
C ASN A 115 1.20 -15.74 -4.45
N THR A 116 2.10 -15.44 -3.51
CA THR A 116 1.85 -15.50 -2.06
C THR A 116 1.71 -14.12 -1.43
N TYR A 117 1.46 -13.08 -2.23
CA TYR A 117 1.35 -11.70 -1.78
C TYR A 117 0.36 -11.50 -0.62
N PRO A 118 -0.87 -12.09 -0.62
CA PRO A 118 -1.80 -11.93 0.49
C PRO A 118 -1.23 -12.39 1.84
N TYR A 119 -0.49 -13.51 1.84
CA TYR A 119 0.12 -14.04 3.06
C TYR A 119 1.29 -13.18 3.52
N ARG A 120 2.13 -12.76 2.58
CA ARG A 120 3.27 -11.90 2.86
C ARG A 120 2.83 -10.57 3.46
N SER A 121 1.89 -9.89 2.80
CA SER A 121 1.34 -8.61 3.28
C SER A 121 0.72 -8.77 4.66
N TYR A 122 -0.09 -9.81 4.89
CA TYR A 122 -0.67 -10.07 6.21
C TYR A 122 0.37 -10.25 7.32
N ILE A 123 1.43 -11.03 7.07
CA ILE A 123 2.51 -11.26 8.04
C ILE A 123 3.30 -9.96 8.27
N GLU A 124 3.61 -9.21 7.22
CA GLU A 124 4.29 -7.92 7.33
C GLU A 124 3.45 -6.90 8.14
N THR A 125 2.14 -6.82 7.88
CA THR A 125 1.21 -5.98 8.66
C THR A 125 1.20 -6.37 10.14
N LEU A 126 1.24 -7.67 10.45
CA LEU A 126 1.26 -8.15 11.83
C LEU A 126 2.57 -7.85 12.56
N LEU A 127 3.71 -7.99 11.90
CA LEU A 127 5.02 -7.88 12.54
C LEU A 127 5.58 -6.44 12.55
N ASN A 128 5.32 -5.65 11.52
CA ASN A 128 5.98 -4.35 11.32
C ASN A 128 5.17 -3.16 11.84
N HIS A 129 3.89 -3.34 12.17
CA HIS A 129 3.03 -2.24 12.61
C HIS A 129 2.71 -2.30 14.10
N GLY A 130 2.81 -1.15 14.77
CA GLY A 130 2.41 -0.95 16.16
C GLY A 130 0.89 -0.94 16.36
N TYR A 131 0.47 -0.80 17.61
CA TYR A 131 -0.94 -0.72 17.98
C TYR A 131 -1.64 0.45 17.26
N ASP A 132 -1.04 1.64 17.30
CA ASP A 132 -1.65 2.86 16.76
C ASP A 132 -1.92 2.76 15.25
N SER A 133 -0.99 2.21 14.47
CA SER A 133 -1.16 1.99 13.03
C SER A 133 -2.27 0.98 12.73
N LYS A 134 -2.37 -0.09 13.55
CA LYS A 134 -3.38 -1.15 13.41
C LYS A 134 -4.79 -0.68 13.74
N THR A 135 -4.93 0.35 14.58
CA THR A 135 -6.23 0.95 14.94
C THR A 135 -6.57 2.19 14.12
N SER A 136 -5.64 2.71 13.31
CA SER A 136 -5.83 3.90 12.47
C SER A 136 -5.68 3.57 10.98
N GLN A 137 -4.53 3.84 10.37
CA GLN A 137 -4.33 3.73 8.92
C GLN A 137 -4.74 2.36 8.35
N LEU A 138 -4.42 1.27 9.04
CA LEU A 138 -4.70 -0.08 8.55
C LEU A 138 -6.20 -0.41 8.52
N THR A 139 -7.06 0.36 9.19
CA THR A 139 -8.52 0.18 9.08
C THR A 139 -9.02 0.55 7.69
N ALA A 140 -8.31 1.40 6.94
CA ALA A 140 -8.61 1.72 5.54
C ALA A 140 -8.41 0.50 4.60
N GLU A 141 -7.53 -0.43 4.98
CA GLU A 141 -7.27 -1.69 4.27
C GLU A 141 -8.17 -2.84 4.79
N LEU A 142 -9.12 -2.51 5.67
CA LEU A 142 -9.99 -3.44 6.40
C LEU A 142 -9.22 -4.43 7.30
N PHE A 143 -8.10 -3.98 7.87
CA PHE A 143 -7.44 -4.70 8.95
C PHE A 143 -8.15 -4.44 10.27
N TYR A 144 -8.61 -5.51 10.92
CA TYR A 144 -9.10 -5.48 12.29
C TYR A 144 -8.59 -6.69 13.05
N LYS A 145 -8.14 -6.48 14.29
CA LYS A 145 -7.72 -7.57 15.15
C LYS A 145 -8.92 -8.45 15.49
N ASP A 146 -8.78 -9.77 15.33
CA ASP A 146 -9.89 -10.71 15.52
C ASP A 146 -10.33 -10.86 16.99
N SER A 147 -9.63 -10.24 17.94
CA SER A 147 -9.96 -10.26 19.37
C SER A 147 -11.14 -9.35 19.76
N ASP A 148 -11.43 -8.31 18.98
CA ASP A 148 -12.33 -7.20 19.39
C ASP A 148 -13.53 -7.03 18.44
N ASP A 149 -14.28 -8.10 18.19
CA ASP A 149 -15.39 -8.12 17.22
C ASP A 149 -14.96 -7.69 15.81
N GLY A 150 -13.68 -7.91 15.46
CA GLY A 150 -13.07 -7.43 14.22
C GLY A 150 -13.84 -7.87 12.97
N LEU A 151 -14.43 -9.07 12.98
CA LEU A 151 -15.29 -9.54 11.90
C LEU A 151 -16.51 -8.65 11.67
N LYS A 152 -17.21 -8.25 12.74
CA LYS A 152 -18.41 -7.39 12.66
C LYS A 152 -18.05 -6.02 12.07
N LYS A 153 -16.94 -5.43 12.53
CA LYS A 153 -16.45 -4.14 12.04
C LYS A 153 -16.12 -4.16 10.54
N ARG A 154 -15.55 -5.27 10.05
CA ARG A 154 -15.29 -5.45 8.62
C ARG A 154 -16.60 -5.60 7.82
N THR A 155 -17.56 -6.32 8.37
CA THR A 155 -18.88 -6.54 7.76
C THR A 155 -19.69 -5.25 7.65
N GLU A 156 -19.65 -4.38 8.66
CA GLU A 156 -20.38 -3.09 8.67
C GLU A 156 -19.91 -2.09 7.59
N PHE A 157 -18.75 -2.32 6.97
CA PHE A 157 -18.24 -1.48 5.90
C PHE A 157 -19.00 -1.66 4.56
N PHE A 158 -19.70 -2.80 4.37
CA PHE A 158 -20.31 -3.20 3.10
C PHE A 158 -21.84 -3.10 3.09
#